data_AF-A0A963B530-F1
#
_entry.id   AF-A0A963B530-F1
#
_cell.length_a   1.000
_cell.length_b   1.000
_cell.length_c   1.000
_cell.angle_alpha   90.00
_cell.angle_beta   90.00
_cell.angle_gamma   90.00
#
_symmetry.space_group_name_H-M   'P 1'
#
loop_
_entity.id
_entity.type
_entity.pdbx_description
1 polymer ?
#
loop_
_entity_poly.entity_id
_entity_poly.type
_entity_poly.pdbx_seq_one_letter_code
_entity_poly.pdbx_strand_id
1 'polypeptide(L)'
;MIRPSVKRHSAPRSGAGWFLLLLVPALLLPSSTAQGESSSGQDENSLSRLVQLVIASDENAQQDFSWIALSELAAAYERVYQSSGGEVLKEKRARDKLISWRSGTQRYISELHALLERLPGSVELQIQAGEAGPPVIIIDGRPVVISGPEIGSSMLMEKRITDIYCALYDCGELSGKADRPSAVSAG
;
A
#
# COMPACT_ATOMS: atom_id res chain seq x y z
N MET A 1 -41.86 30.37 0.74
CA MET A 1 -40.46 30.09 0.35
C MET A 1 -39.55 31.06 1.09
N ILE A 2 -38.81 30.58 2.10
CA ILE A 2 -37.96 31.43 2.97
C ILE A 2 -36.54 30.87 2.86
N ARG A 3 -35.59 31.65 2.33
CA ARG A 3 -34.16 31.30 2.28
C ARG A 3 -33.49 31.72 3.58
N PRO A 4 -32.76 30.83 4.29
CA PRO A 4 -31.96 31.24 5.43
C PRO A 4 -30.67 31.95 4.97
N SER A 5 -30.35 33.03 5.69
CA SER A 5 -29.19 33.89 5.49
C SER A 5 -27.97 33.30 6.20
N VAL A 6 -26.88 33.05 5.45
CA VAL A 6 -25.63 32.49 5.98
C VAL A 6 -24.70 33.64 6.36
N LYS A 7 -24.47 33.84 7.67
CA LYS A 7 -23.43 34.74 8.20
C LYS A 7 -22.07 34.07 8.05
N ARG A 8 -21.18 34.67 7.26
CA ARG A 8 -19.75 34.31 7.21
C ARG A 8 -19.05 34.99 8.38
N HIS A 9 -18.39 34.19 9.22
CA HIS A 9 -17.46 34.69 10.22
C HIS A 9 -16.03 34.46 9.73
N SER A 10 -15.37 35.58 9.43
CA SER A 10 -13.93 35.66 9.18
C SER A 10 -13.20 35.67 10.52
N ALA A 11 -12.20 34.81 10.70
CA ALA A 11 -11.26 34.89 11.84
C ALA A 11 -9.84 35.21 11.35
N PRO A 12 -9.07 36.07 12.07
CA PRO A 12 -7.79 36.58 11.60
C PRO A 12 -6.55 35.82 12.12
N ARG A 13 -5.54 35.80 11.23
CA ARG A 13 -4.07 36.02 11.39
C ARG A 13 -3.28 35.45 12.58
N SER A 14 -2.35 34.57 12.21
CA SER A 14 -0.90 34.59 12.49
C SER A 14 -0.41 35.19 13.81
N GLY A 15 -0.04 34.30 14.74
CA GLY A 15 0.92 34.58 15.81
C GLY A 15 2.30 34.04 15.43
N ALA A 16 3.24 34.96 15.26
CA ALA A 16 4.68 34.73 15.20
C ALA A 16 5.27 34.61 16.61
N GLY A 17 6.40 33.91 16.73
CA GLY A 17 7.21 33.76 17.95
C GLY A 17 7.41 32.27 18.26
N TRP A 18 8.60 31.76 18.53
CA TRP A 18 9.71 32.34 19.27
C TRP A 18 10.94 31.46 19.01
N PHE A 19 12.04 32.05 18.53
CA PHE A 19 13.36 31.42 18.52
C PHE A 19 13.83 31.26 19.97
N LEU A 20 14.08 30.02 20.41
CA LEU A 20 14.77 29.75 21.67
C LEU A 20 15.90 28.76 21.38
N LEU A 21 17.09 29.35 21.17
CA LEU A 21 18.39 28.71 21.20
C LEU A 21 18.59 28.06 22.58
N LEU A 22 18.67 26.74 22.62
CA LEU A 22 19.19 26.00 23.77
C LEU A 22 20.48 25.29 23.35
N LEU A 23 21.59 25.83 23.88
CA LEU A 23 22.88 25.14 24.02
C LEU A 23 22.67 23.88 24.86
N VAL A 24 23.01 22.71 24.30
CA VAL A 24 23.09 21.45 25.05
C VAL A 24 24.56 21.02 25.12
N PRO A 25 25.08 20.67 26.31
CA PRO A 25 26.46 20.26 26.49
C PRO A 25 26.69 18.85 25.93
N ALA A 26 27.85 18.66 25.32
CA ALA A 26 28.36 17.38 24.83
C ALA A 26 28.57 16.39 25.98
N LEU A 27 27.68 15.41 26.10
CA LEU A 27 27.89 14.20 26.88
C LEU A 27 28.28 13.06 25.92
N LEU A 28 29.56 12.70 25.96
CA LEU A 28 30.14 11.55 25.27
C LEU A 28 29.63 10.26 25.93
N LEU A 29 28.64 9.61 25.32
CA LEU A 29 28.18 8.27 25.69
C LEU A 29 28.77 7.23 24.72
N PRO A 30 29.26 6.07 25.20
CA PRO A 30 29.78 5.00 24.37
C PRO A 30 28.65 4.39 23.54
N SER A 31 28.77 4.50 22.22
CA SER A 31 27.85 3.90 21.25
C SER A 31 28.06 2.38 21.23
N SER A 32 27.23 1.66 21.98
CA SER A 32 27.06 0.22 21.72
C SER A 32 26.37 0.08 20.37
N THR A 33 27.16 -0.18 19.33
CA THR A 33 26.66 -0.58 18.02
C THR A 33 26.13 -2.01 18.14
N ALA A 34 24.90 -2.15 18.64
CA ALA A 34 24.11 -3.32 18.34
C ALA A 34 23.78 -3.24 16.84
N GLN A 35 24.63 -3.86 16.01
CA GLN A 35 24.30 -4.20 14.64
C GLN A 35 23.20 -5.27 14.69
N GLY A 36 21.97 -4.81 14.88
CA GLY A 36 20.80 -5.53 14.39
C GLY A 36 20.88 -5.45 12.88
N GLU A 37 21.38 -6.50 12.25
CA GLU A 37 21.39 -6.69 10.81
C GLU A 37 19.93 -6.86 10.35
N SER A 38 19.23 -5.74 10.24
CA SER A 38 17.92 -5.68 9.59
C SER A 38 18.14 -5.92 8.11
N SER A 39 18.04 -7.18 7.69
CA SER A 39 17.97 -7.60 6.29
C SER A 39 16.66 -7.17 5.61
N SER A 40 16.08 -6.03 6.00
CA SER A 40 14.75 -5.55 5.56
C SER A 40 14.77 -4.75 4.26
N GLY A 41 15.94 -4.59 3.62
CA GLY A 41 16.09 -3.76 2.42
C GLY A 41 15.97 -4.52 1.08
N GLN A 42 15.94 -5.85 1.07
CA GLN A 42 15.88 -6.61 -0.18
C GLN A 42 14.45 -6.82 -0.71
N ASP A 43 13.43 -6.80 0.15
CA ASP A 43 12.04 -7.10 -0.24
C ASP A 43 11.25 -5.87 -0.71
N GLU A 44 11.62 -4.63 -0.32
CA GLU A 44 10.90 -3.40 -0.72
C GLU A 44 10.87 -3.15 -2.24
N ASN A 45 11.65 -3.90 -3.02
CA ASN A 45 11.73 -3.73 -4.47
C ASN A 45 11.11 -4.87 -5.28
N SER A 46 10.56 -5.92 -4.65
CA SER A 46 10.07 -7.09 -5.40
C SER A 46 8.84 -6.75 -6.24
N LEU A 47 7.84 -6.08 -5.66
CA LEU A 47 6.63 -5.69 -6.36
C LEU A 47 6.93 -4.66 -7.46
N SER A 48 7.78 -3.67 -7.19
CA SER A 48 8.17 -2.66 -8.19
C SER A 48 8.83 -3.30 -9.41
N ARG A 49 9.73 -4.28 -9.22
CA ARG A 49 10.34 -5.01 -10.34
C ARG A 49 9.34 -5.89 -11.07
N LEU A 50 8.42 -6.55 -10.34
CA LEU A 50 7.34 -7.32 -10.94
C LEU A 50 6.48 -6.44 -11.85
N VAL A 51 6.08 -5.26 -11.37
CA VAL A 51 5.27 -4.31 -12.15
C VAL A 51 5.97 -3.90 -13.45
N GLN A 52 7.29 -3.72 -13.43
CA GLN A 52 8.05 -3.44 -14.66
C GLN A 52 7.98 -4.59 -15.67
N LEU A 53 8.04 -5.85 -15.21
CA LEU A 53 7.84 -7.01 -16.09
C LEU A 53 6.42 -7.06 -16.64
N VAL A 54 5.42 -6.81 -15.79
CA VAL A 54 4.00 -6.81 -16.18
C VAL A 54 3.72 -5.75 -17.25
N ILE A 55 4.27 -4.54 -17.12
CA ILE A 55 4.11 -3.45 -18.10
C ILE A 55 4.65 -3.86 -19.48
N ALA A 56 5.73 -4.65 -19.51
CA ALA A 56 6.33 -5.15 -20.75
C ALA A 56 5.65 -6.42 -21.30
N SER A 57 4.69 -7.00 -20.56
CA SER A 57 3.99 -8.24 -20.92
C SER A 57 2.72 -7.96 -21.75
N ASP A 58 2.10 -9.02 -22.26
CA ASP A 58 0.86 -8.93 -23.03
C ASP A 58 -0.36 -8.54 -22.17
N GLU A 59 -1.46 -8.19 -22.85
CA GLU A 59 -2.70 -7.69 -22.21
C GLU A 59 -3.30 -8.69 -21.22
N ASN A 60 -3.21 -10.00 -21.46
CA ASN A 60 -3.75 -11.00 -20.53
C ASN A 60 -2.93 -11.01 -19.24
N ALA A 61 -1.61 -10.94 -19.35
CA ALA A 61 -0.71 -10.87 -18.20
C ALA A 61 -0.94 -9.60 -17.37
N GLN A 62 -1.21 -8.46 -18.01
CA GLN A 62 -1.57 -7.21 -17.33
C GLN A 62 -2.93 -7.29 -16.63
N GLN A 63 -3.92 -7.90 -17.28
CA GLN A 63 -5.25 -8.12 -16.71
C GLN A 63 -5.20 -9.05 -15.49
N ASP A 64 -4.49 -10.18 -15.59
CA ASP A 64 -4.33 -11.13 -14.49
C ASP A 64 -3.59 -10.51 -13.30
N PHE A 65 -2.51 -9.75 -13.56
CA PHE A 65 -1.84 -8.98 -12.50
C PHE A 65 -2.82 -8.03 -11.80
N SER A 66 -3.62 -7.29 -12.58
CA SER A 66 -4.56 -6.31 -12.03
C SER A 66 -5.65 -6.98 -11.19
N TRP A 67 -6.18 -8.11 -11.65
CA TRP A 67 -7.12 -8.92 -10.88
C TRP A 67 -6.52 -9.38 -9.55
N ILE A 68 -5.31 -9.94 -9.58
CA ILE A 68 -4.60 -10.41 -8.38
C ILE A 68 -4.36 -9.26 -7.41
N ALA A 69 -3.81 -8.14 -7.90
CA ALA A 69 -3.46 -6.98 -7.09
C ALA A 69 -4.70 -6.35 -6.42
N LEU A 70 -5.79 -6.15 -7.17
CA LEU A 70 -7.03 -5.60 -6.61
C LEU A 70 -7.68 -6.57 -5.61
N SER A 71 -7.63 -7.88 -5.87
CA SER A 71 -8.16 -8.91 -4.97
C SER A 71 -7.42 -8.92 -3.63
N GLU A 72 -6.09 -8.91 -3.66
CA GLU A 72 -5.27 -8.87 -2.43
C GLU A 72 -5.41 -7.53 -1.69
N LEU A 73 -5.55 -6.42 -2.41
CA LEU A 73 -5.80 -5.11 -1.83
C LEU A 73 -7.15 -5.07 -1.10
N ALA A 74 -8.22 -5.53 -1.75
CA ALA A 74 -9.55 -5.62 -1.15
C ALA A 74 -9.52 -6.50 0.12
N ALA A 75 -8.91 -7.69 0.03
CA ALA A 75 -8.76 -8.59 1.16
C ALA A 75 -7.95 -7.98 2.32
N ALA A 76 -6.91 -7.17 2.02
CA ALA A 76 -6.14 -6.46 3.05
C ALA A 76 -7.00 -5.44 3.80
N TYR A 77 -7.74 -4.60 3.07
CA TYR A 77 -8.64 -3.63 3.69
C TYR A 77 -9.79 -4.28 4.46
N GLU A 78 -10.34 -5.40 3.97
CA GLU A 78 -11.37 -6.17 4.68
C GLU A 78 -10.89 -6.68 6.04
N ARG A 79 -9.67 -7.22 6.11
CA ARG A 79 -9.08 -7.70 7.38
C ARG A 79 -9.00 -6.58 8.43
N VAL A 80 -8.54 -5.39 8.03
CA VAL A 80 -8.44 -4.22 8.94
C VAL A 80 -9.84 -3.67 9.29
N TYR A 81 -10.77 -3.67 8.34
CA TYR A 81 -12.16 -3.28 8.60
C TYR A 81 -12.83 -4.23 9.60
N GLN A 82 -12.59 -5.54 9.51
CA GLN A 82 -13.13 -6.52 10.45
C GLN A 82 -12.49 -6.38 11.83
N SER A 83 -11.16 -6.26 11.91
CA SER A 83 -10.44 -6.16 13.20
C SER A 83 -10.82 -4.91 14.00
N SER A 84 -11.07 -3.79 13.32
CA SER A 84 -11.50 -2.53 13.95
C SER A 84 -12.93 -2.56 14.51
N GLY A 85 -13.72 -3.62 14.25
CA GLY A 85 -15.10 -3.73 14.74
C GLY A 85 -15.20 -3.92 16.25
N GLY A 86 -14.14 -4.47 16.87
CA GLY A 86 -14.04 -4.67 18.31
C GLY A 86 -13.41 -3.52 19.09
N GLU A 87 -12.98 -2.45 18.41
CA GLU A 87 -12.25 -1.36 19.05
C GLU A 87 -13.18 -0.42 19.85
N VAL A 88 -12.97 -0.34 21.16
CA VAL A 88 -13.77 0.49 22.07
C VAL A 88 -12.98 1.71 22.54
N LEU A 89 -13.31 2.88 22.01
CA LEU A 89 -12.65 4.14 22.34
C LEU A 89 -13.42 4.95 23.39
N LYS A 90 -12.74 5.33 24.48
CA LYS A 90 -13.34 6.10 25.59
C LYS A 90 -13.65 7.55 25.22
N GLU A 91 -12.79 8.17 24.41
CA GLU A 91 -12.95 9.56 23.99
C GLU A 91 -13.94 9.68 22.82
N LYS A 92 -14.90 10.62 22.91
CA LYS A 92 -15.88 10.88 21.85
C LYS A 92 -15.22 11.18 20.50
N ARG A 93 -14.20 12.04 20.50
CA ARG A 93 -13.49 12.42 19.27
C ARG A 93 -12.83 11.23 18.59
N ALA A 94 -12.24 10.33 19.37
CA ALA A 94 -11.61 9.12 18.85
C ALA A 94 -12.66 8.16 18.25
N ARG A 95 -13.81 7.97 18.92
CA ARG A 95 -14.94 7.21 18.35
C ARG A 95 -15.46 7.80 17.04
N ASP A 96 -15.68 9.11 16.99
CA ASP A 96 -16.19 9.77 15.79
C ASP A 96 -15.22 9.58 14.60
N LYS A 97 -13.89 9.65 14.85
CA LYS A 97 -12.86 9.34 13.86
C LYS A 97 -12.91 7.89 13.39
N LEU A 98 -13.01 6.93 14.33
CA LEU A 98 -13.10 5.51 14.00
C LEU A 98 -14.33 5.21 13.14
N ILE A 99 -15.49 5.76 13.47
CA ILE A 99 -16.73 5.62 12.68
C ILE A 99 -16.52 6.15 11.26
N SER A 100 -15.95 7.35 11.11
CA SER A 100 -15.68 7.94 9.80
C SER A 100 -14.68 7.11 8.99
N TRP A 101 -13.60 6.65 9.62
CA TRP A 101 -12.58 5.83 8.98
C TRP A 101 -13.17 4.48 8.53
N ARG A 102 -13.98 3.82 9.36
CA ARG A 102 -14.68 2.57 9.01
C ARG A 102 -15.61 2.76 7.83
N SER A 103 -16.41 3.84 7.83
CA SER A 103 -17.33 4.14 6.72
C SER A 103 -16.57 4.40 5.40
N GLY A 104 -15.47 5.15 5.45
CA GLY A 104 -14.61 5.38 4.28
C GLY A 104 -13.98 4.08 3.76
N THR A 105 -13.45 3.25 4.67
CA THR A 105 -12.84 1.96 4.35
C THR A 105 -13.86 1.00 3.72
N GLN A 106 -15.06 0.90 4.28
CA GLN A 106 -16.12 0.07 3.72
C GLN A 106 -16.49 0.50 2.30
N ARG A 107 -16.61 1.82 2.05
CA ARG A 107 -16.87 2.34 0.71
C ARG A 107 -15.75 1.96 -0.25
N TYR A 108 -14.50 2.15 0.16
CA TYR A 108 -13.35 1.82 -0.67
C TYR A 108 -13.28 0.32 -1.00
N ILE A 109 -13.57 -0.57 -0.04
CA ILE A 109 -13.70 -2.02 -0.29
C ILE A 109 -14.78 -2.29 -1.34
N SER A 110 -15.95 -1.66 -1.24
CA SER A 110 -17.02 -1.81 -2.23
C SER A 110 -16.61 -1.30 -3.62
N GLU A 111 -15.85 -0.21 -3.69
CA GLU A 111 -15.30 0.31 -4.95
C GLU A 111 -14.31 -0.66 -5.59
N LEU A 112 -13.43 -1.29 -4.80
CA LEU A 112 -12.50 -2.32 -5.30
C LEU A 112 -13.24 -3.55 -5.85
N HIS A 113 -14.27 -4.03 -5.16
CA HIS A 113 -15.10 -5.13 -5.68
C HIS A 113 -15.81 -4.78 -6.98
N ALA A 114 -16.36 -3.57 -7.08
CA ALA A 114 -16.99 -3.11 -8.31
C ALA A 114 -15.99 -3.00 -9.49
N LEU A 115 -14.72 -2.69 -9.21
CA LEU A 115 -13.67 -2.72 -10.22
C LEU A 115 -13.31 -4.15 -10.63
N LEU A 116 -13.17 -5.07 -9.66
CA LEU A 116 -12.94 -6.49 -9.93
C LEU A 116 -14.03 -7.08 -10.83
N GLU A 117 -15.30 -6.84 -10.53
CA GLU A 117 -16.43 -7.33 -11.36
C GLU A 117 -16.40 -6.85 -12.81
N ARG A 118 -15.74 -5.71 -13.08
CA ARG A 118 -15.63 -5.12 -14.43
C ARG A 118 -14.41 -5.61 -15.21
N LEU A 119 -13.34 -6.04 -14.54
CA LEU A 119 -12.07 -6.42 -15.18
C LEU A 119 -12.21 -7.47 -16.29
N PRO A 120 -13.08 -8.49 -16.21
CA PRO A 120 -13.25 -9.46 -17.30
C PRO A 120 -13.83 -8.86 -18.60
N GLY A 121 -14.32 -7.62 -18.56
CA GLY A 121 -14.84 -6.90 -19.73
C GLY A 121 -13.76 -6.14 -20.51
N SER A 122 -14.17 -5.47 -21.58
CA SER A 122 -13.33 -4.55 -22.33
C SER A 122 -13.16 -3.23 -21.56
N VAL A 123 -12.27 -3.23 -20.57
CA VAL A 123 -11.86 -2.05 -19.80
C VAL A 123 -10.52 -1.52 -20.31
N GLU A 124 -10.34 -0.20 -20.27
CA GLU A 124 -9.03 0.39 -20.52
C GLU A 124 -8.15 0.21 -19.28
N LEU A 125 -7.06 -0.54 -19.43
CA LEU A 125 -6.12 -0.85 -18.36
C LEU A 125 -4.77 -0.19 -18.63
N GLN A 126 -4.24 0.54 -17.64
CA GLN A 126 -2.88 1.05 -17.67
C GLN A 126 -2.20 0.78 -16.32
N ILE A 127 -0.98 0.27 -16.34
CA ILE A 127 -0.20 -0.02 -15.13
C ILE A 127 1.01 0.91 -15.11
N GLN A 128 1.23 1.54 -13.95
CA GLN A 128 2.36 2.45 -13.74
C GLN A 128 3.19 1.96 -12.56
N ALA A 129 4.49 1.79 -12.79
CA ALA A 129 5.46 1.63 -11.72
C ALA A 129 5.69 2.98 -11.05
N GLY A 130 5.61 3.05 -9.72
CA GLY A 130 6.03 4.24 -8.99
C GLY A 130 7.56 4.28 -8.92
N GLU A 131 8.20 5.33 -9.44
CA GLU A 131 9.67 5.47 -9.37
C GLU A 131 10.21 5.48 -7.94
N ALA A 132 9.41 5.99 -6.99
CA ALA A 132 9.72 6.05 -5.57
C ALA A 132 8.48 5.76 -4.69
N GLY A 133 7.49 5.06 -5.24
CA GLY A 133 6.19 4.91 -4.60
C GLY A 133 5.46 3.63 -4.99
N PRO A 134 4.30 3.37 -4.37
CA PRO A 134 3.49 2.20 -4.68
C PRO A 134 3.04 2.23 -6.14
N PRO A 135 2.91 1.06 -6.80
CA PRO A 135 2.43 0.99 -8.15
C PRO A 135 0.96 1.43 -8.24
N VAL A 136 0.58 1.95 -9.41
CA VAL A 136 -0.77 2.46 -9.66
C VAL A 136 -1.37 1.71 -10.85
N ILE A 137 -2.58 1.20 -10.68
CA ILE A 137 -3.38 0.58 -11.74
C ILE A 137 -4.49 1.55 -12.09
N ILE A 138 -4.59 1.95 -13.36
CA ILE A 138 -5.61 2.84 -13.86
C ILE A 138 -6.61 2.01 -14.66
N ILE A 139 -7.87 2.02 -14.22
CA ILE A 139 -8.97 1.26 -14.84
C ILE A 139 -10.02 2.26 -15.30
N ASP A 140 -10.21 2.40 -16.61
CA ASP A 140 -11.11 3.39 -17.23
C ASP A 140 -10.91 4.81 -16.68
N GLY A 141 -9.65 5.24 -16.60
CA GLY A 141 -9.24 6.54 -16.08
C GLY A 141 -9.30 6.70 -14.56
N ARG A 142 -9.59 5.64 -13.80
CA ARG A 142 -9.62 5.67 -12.33
C ARG A 142 -8.34 5.07 -11.75
N PRO A 143 -7.48 5.85 -11.09
CA PRO A 143 -6.26 5.34 -10.48
C PRO A 143 -6.56 4.58 -9.18
N VAL A 144 -5.95 3.41 -9.02
CA VAL A 144 -5.95 2.59 -7.81
C VAL A 144 -4.51 2.42 -7.37
N VAL A 145 -4.17 2.95 -6.20
CA VAL A 145 -2.84 2.81 -5.61
C VAL A 145 -2.74 1.45 -4.91
N ILE A 146 -1.75 0.65 -5.27
CA ILE A 146 -1.52 -0.66 -4.66
C ILE A 146 -0.64 -0.46 -3.42
N SER A 147 -1.28 -0.09 -2.32
CA SER A 147 -0.63 0.10 -1.02
C SER A 147 -1.51 -0.46 0.10
N GLY A 148 -0.91 -1.21 1.02
CA GLY A 148 -1.65 -1.79 2.14
C GLY A 148 -2.20 -0.73 3.10
N PRO A 149 -3.27 -1.06 3.86
CA PRO A 149 -3.88 -0.14 4.83
C PRO A 149 -2.98 0.22 6.02
N GLU A 150 -1.98 -0.62 6.32
CA GLU A 150 -1.04 -0.44 7.42
C GLU A 150 0.39 -0.68 6.93
N ILE A 151 1.33 0.17 7.36
CA ILE A 151 2.75 0.14 6.95
C ILE A 151 3.38 -1.25 7.14
N GLY A 152 3.08 -1.96 8.24
CA GLY A 152 3.63 -3.30 8.48
C GLY A 152 2.94 -4.44 7.71
N SER A 153 1.73 -4.22 7.20
CA SER A 153 0.96 -5.23 6.46
C SER A 153 1.18 -5.16 4.94
N SER A 154 1.66 -4.03 4.43
CA SER A 154 1.89 -3.80 3.00
C SER A 154 2.83 -4.84 2.41
N MET A 155 3.97 -5.11 3.06
CA MET A 155 4.93 -6.12 2.57
C MET A 155 4.31 -7.51 2.40
N LEU A 156 3.41 -7.92 3.32
CA LEU A 156 2.77 -9.23 3.23
C LEU A 156 1.77 -9.30 2.06
N MET A 157 1.06 -8.20 1.78
CA MET A 157 0.17 -8.09 0.63
C MET A 157 0.98 -8.12 -0.67
N GLU A 158 2.03 -7.30 -0.78
CA GLU A 158 2.91 -7.24 -1.95
C GLU A 158 3.58 -8.58 -2.26
N LYS A 159 4.02 -9.29 -1.20
CA LYS A 159 4.54 -10.65 -1.32
C LYS A 159 3.49 -11.61 -1.88
N ARG A 160 2.25 -11.60 -1.37
CA ARG A 160 1.17 -12.48 -1.88
C ARG A 160 0.85 -12.19 -3.34
N ILE A 161 0.78 -10.91 -3.73
CA ILE A 161 0.58 -10.51 -5.14
C ILE A 161 1.68 -11.13 -6.01
N THR A 162 2.94 -10.99 -5.57
CA THR A 162 4.09 -11.54 -6.28
C THR A 162 4.03 -13.06 -6.37
N ASP A 163 3.79 -13.75 -5.26
CA ASP A 163 3.75 -15.21 -5.19
C ASP A 163 2.63 -15.79 -6.07
N ILE A 164 1.43 -15.19 -6.07
CA ILE A 164 0.29 -15.64 -6.87
C ILE A 164 0.57 -15.41 -8.36
N TYR A 165 1.06 -14.23 -8.73
CA TYR A 165 1.35 -13.92 -10.13
C TYR A 165 2.45 -14.85 -10.69
N CYS A 166 3.53 -15.05 -9.94
CA CYS A 166 4.63 -15.93 -10.35
C CYS A 166 4.29 -17.43 -10.29
N ALA A 167 3.14 -17.81 -9.72
CA ALA A 167 2.59 -19.15 -9.86
C ALA A 167 1.91 -19.36 -11.22
N LEU A 168 1.49 -18.28 -11.90
CA LEU A 168 0.82 -18.31 -13.21
C LEU A 168 1.79 -18.01 -14.37
N TYR A 169 2.81 -17.18 -14.12
CA TYR A 169 3.75 -16.68 -15.12
C TYR A 169 5.20 -16.96 -14.73
N ASP A 170 6.08 -17.11 -15.72
CA ASP A 170 7.52 -17.22 -15.47
C ASP A 170 8.11 -15.86 -15.09
N CYS A 171 8.37 -15.67 -13.80
CA CYS A 171 8.98 -14.46 -13.26
C CYS A 171 10.52 -14.47 -13.29
N GLY A 172 11.16 -15.55 -13.77
CA GLY A 172 12.61 -15.68 -13.85
C GLY A 172 13.33 -15.32 -12.54
N GLU A 173 14.32 -14.41 -12.64
CA GLU A 173 15.20 -13.99 -11.54
C GLU A 173 14.50 -13.28 -10.36
N LEU A 174 13.24 -12.83 -10.50
CA LEU A 174 12.47 -12.36 -9.34
C LEU A 174 12.28 -13.44 -8.28
N SER A 175 12.25 -14.71 -8.70
CA SER A 175 11.95 -15.83 -7.82
C SER A 175 13.10 -16.21 -6.89
N GLY A 176 14.27 -15.56 -7.02
CA GLY A 176 15.40 -15.80 -6.12
C GLY A 176 15.77 -17.29 -6.01
N LYS A 177 15.49 -18.10 -7.04
CA LYS A 177 16.16 -19.38 -7.20
C LYS A 177 17.61 -19.05 -7.50
N ALA A 178 18.36 -18.76 -6.44
CA ALA A 178 19.77 -19.04 -6.42
C ALA A 178 19.85 -20.50 -6.83
N ASP A 179 20.31 -20.74 -8.06
CA ASP A 179 20.64 -22.06 -8.54
C ASP A 179 21.50 -22.70 -7.46
N ARG A 180 20.92 -23.58 -6.64
CA ARG A 180 21.69 -24.48 -5.80
C ARG A 180 22.37 -25.35 -6.84
N PRO A 181 23.68 -25.23 -7.08
CA PRO A 181 24.33 -26.05 -8.08
C PRO A 181 24.04 -27.49 -7.70
N SER A 182 23.28 -28.19 -8.56
CA SER A 182 23.11 -29.63 -8.45
C SER A 182 24.51 -30.20 -8.47
N ALA A 183 24.99 -30.64 -7.31
CA ALA A 183 26.23 -31.36 -7.19
C ALA A 183 26.13 -32.56 -8.12
N VAL A 184 26.77 -32.45 -9.29
CA VAL A 184 27.01 -33.56 -10.21
C VAL A 184 27.75 -34.61 -9.39
N SER A 185 27.03 -35.65 -8.99
CA SER A 185 27.60 -36.82 -8.37
C SER A 185 28.27 -37.61 -9.50
N ALA A 186 29.59 -37.48 -9.61
CA ALA A 186 30.40 -38.36 -10.41
C ALA A 186 30.54 -39.69 -9.66
N GLY A 187 30.00 -40.76 -10.25
CA GLY A 187 30.14 -42.14 -9.82
C GLY A 187 30.01 -43.06 -11.01
#